data_AF-A0A662W8X5-F1
#
_entry.id   AF-A0A662W8X5-F1
#
_cell.length_a   1.000
_cell.length_b   1.000
_cell.length_c   1.000
_cell.angle_alpha   90.00
_cell.angle_beta   90.00
_cell.angle_gamma   90.00
#
_symmetry.space_group_name_H-M   'P 1'
#
loop_
_entity.id
_entity.type
_entity.pdbx_description
1 polymer ?
#
loop_
_entity_poly.entity_id
_entity_poly.type
_entity_poly.pdbx_seq_one_letter_code
_entity_poly.pdbx_strand_id
1 'polypeptide(L)'
;MITDNIVIVGIVIGLCILIDLVIIVLAKALTPKKPTPAKIQRFESGHLPAGRPKYVLPMQYVGFMMMFLGCEPIVVLLFILSPLREAIPLLLLTLLMLIPALYYSYRFAYEAAYGGEYA
;
A
#
# COMPACT_ATOMS: atom_id res chain seq x y z
N MET A 1 23.54 13.62 -18.89
CA MET A 1 22.09 13.34 -18.90
C MET A 1 21.67 12.30 -17.85
N ILE A 2 22.17 11.05 -17.89
CA ILE A 2 21.79 10.02 -16.89
C ILE A 2 22.28 10.39 -15.48
N THR A 3 23.55 10.79 -15.35
CA THR A 3 24.13 11.23 -14.07
C THR A 3 23.41 12.45 -13.50
N ASP A 4 23.07 13.43 -14.35
CA ASP A 4 22.34 14.64 -13.94
C ASP A 4 20.94 14.29 -13.41
N ASN A 5 20.23 13.37 -14.09
CA ASN A 5 18.91 12.91 -13.65
C ASN A 5 18.99 12.17 -12.30
N ILE A 6 20.01 11.35 -12.08
CA ILE A 6 20.23 10.64 -10.80
C ILE A 6 20.48 11.66 -9.68
N VAL A 7 21.31 12.68 -9.93
CA VAL A 7 21.59 13.75 -8.97
C VAL A 7 20.31 14.54 -8.66
N ILE A 8 19.51 14.89 -9.66
CA ILE A 8 18.23 15.60 -9.46
C ILE A 8 17.28 14.77 -8.59
N VAL A 9 17.09 13.48 -8.91
CA VAL A 9 16.22 12.59 -8.11
C VAL A 9 16.73 12.48 -6.68
N GLY A 10 18.04 12.32 -6.49
CA GLY A 10 18.65 12.27 -5.16
C GLY A 10 18.40 13.54 -4.35
N ILE A 11 18.54 14.72 -4.97
CA ILE A 11 18.25 16.01 -4.33
C ILE A 11 16.77 16.11 -3.96
N VAL A 12 15.85 15.71 -4.85
CA VAL A 12 14.40 15.76 -4.58
C VAL A 12 14.04 14.87 -3.39
N ILE A 13 14.53 13.63 -3.35
CA ILE A 13 14.29 12.72 -2.23
C ILE A 13 14.86 13.30 -0.93
N GLY A 14 16.09 13.81 -0.98
CA GLY A 14 16.73 14.44 0.18
C GLY A 14 15.95 15.65 0.70
N LEU A 15 15.43 16.48 -0.20
CA LEU A 15 14.61 17.64 0.15
C LEU A 15 13.28 17.22 0.80
N CYS A 16 12.60 16.21 0.27
CA CYS A 16 11.36 15.68 0.87
C CYS A 16 11.59 15.20 2.30
N ILE A 17 12.63 14.40 2.53
CA ILE A 17 12.97 13.90 3.87
C ILE A 17 13.32 15.06 4.81
N LEU A 18 14.07 16.05 4.32
CA LEU A 18 14.44 17.22 5.12
C LEU A 18 13.21 18.04 5.52
N ILE A 19 12.27 18.26 4.60
CA ILE A 19 11.02 18.97 4.88
C ILE A 19 10.20 18.22 5.93
N ASP A 20 10.02 16.90 5.78
CA ASP A 20 9.29 16.08 6.75
C ASP A 20 9.92 16.16 8.15
N LEU A 21 11.25 16.09 8.22
CA LEU A 21 11.98 16.19 9.48
C LEU A 21 11.81 17.57 10.11
N VAL A 22 11.91 18.65 9.33
CA VAL A 22 11.68 20.02 9.80
C VAL A 22 10.25 20.17 10.33
N ILE A 23 9.24 19.65 9.63
CA ILE A 23 7.84 19.68 10.07
C ILE A 23 7.68 18.94 11.41
N ILE A 24 8.25 17.75 11.55
CA ILE A 24 8.19 16.98 12.80
C ILE A 24 8.85 17.75 13.96
N VAL A 25 10.02 18.35 13.71
CA VAL A 25 10.74 19.14 14.72
C VAL A 25 9.94 20.37 15.13
N LEU A 26 9.41 21.13 14.17
CA LEU A 26 8.58 22.30 14.43
C LEU A 26 7.31 21.93 15.20
N ALA A 27 6.61 20.87 14.78
CA ALA A 27 5.42 20.38 15.48
C ALA A 27 5.73 20.04 16.94
N LYS A 28 6.87 19.40 17.22
CA LYS A 28 7.27 19.04 18.59
C LYS A 28 7.76 20.23 19.42
N ALA A 29 8.35 21.24 18.79
CA ALA A 29 8.90 22.43 19.44
C ALA A 29 7.81 23.47 19.76
N LEU A 30 6.90 23.73 18.83
CA LEU A 30 5.91 24.80 18.92
C LEU A 30 4.61 24.38 19.65
N THR A 31 4.29 23.09 19.71
CA THR A 31 3.01 22.64 20.28
C THR A 31 3.01 22.72 21.81
N PRO A 32 1.99 23.34 22.43
CA PRO A 32 1.87 23.40 23.88
C PRO A 32 1.64 22.02 24.50
N LYS A 33 2.47 21.66 25.49
CA LYS A 33 2.45 20.35 26.14
C LYS A 33 1.60 20.38 27.41
N LYS A 34 0.29 20.20 27.26
CA LYS A 34 -0.67 20.09 28.39
C LYS A 34 -1.39 18.74 28.37
N PRO A 35 -0.71 17.64 28.71
CA PRO A 35 -1.33 16.32 28.75
C PRO A 35 -2.32 16.24 29.91
N THR A 36 -3.56 15.86 29.63
CA THR A 36 -4.54 15.48 30.65
C THR A 36 -4.78 13.97 30.56
N PRO A 37 -5.14 13.27 31.65
CA PRO A 37 -5.36 11.83 31.61
C PRO A 37 -6.33 11.39 30.50
N ALA A 38 -7.41 12.14 30.30
CA ALA A 38 -8.37 11.90 29.22
C ALA A 38 -7.79 12.08 27.80
N LYS A 39 -6.83 13.00 27.61
CA LYS A 39 -6.17 13.24 26.31
C LYS A 39 -5.09 12.20 25.97
N ILE A 40 -4.62 11.46 26.96
CA ILE A 40 -3.60 10.41 26.80
C ILE A 40 -4.27 9.05 26.55
N GLN A 41 -5.51 8.88 27.01
CA GLN A 41 -6.30 7.68 26.76
C GLN A 41 -6.70 7.56 25.29
N ARG A 42 -7.02 6.32 24.88
CA ARG A 42 -7.50 6.05 23.53
C ARG A 42 -8.89 6.64 23.32
N PHE A 43 -9.10 7.13 22.12
CA PHE A 43 -10.41 7.57 21.70
C PHE A 43 -11.30 6.36 21.38
N GLU A 44 -12.31 6.12 22.21
CA GLU A 44 -13.38 5.13 21.98
C GLU A 44 -14.76 5.82 22.01
N SER A 45 -14.93 6.85 21.16
CA SER A 45 -16.20 7.58 21.02
C SER A 45 -16.74 8.17 22.34
N GLY A 46 -15.84 8.64 23.22
CA GLY A 46 -16.19 9.23 24.51
C GLY A 46 -16.37 8.22 25.66
N HIS A 47 -16.28 6.92 25.38
CA HIS A 47 -16.24 5.89 26.42
C HIS A 47 -14.81 5.67 26.92
N LEU A 48 -14.71 5.17 28.15
CA LEU A 48 -13.43 4.70 28.70
C LEU A 48 -12.96 3.51 27.87
N PRO A 49 -11.66 3.45 27.53
CA PRO A 49 -11.15 2.43 26.66
C PRO A 49 -11.35 1.03 27.25
N ALA A 50 -12.02 0.15 26.49
CA ALA A 50 -12.38 -1.20 26.94
C ALA A 50 -11.62 -2.28 26.17
N GLY A 51 -10.98 -3.19 26.90
CA GLY A 51 -10.32 -4.36 26.33
C GLY A 51 -8.92 -4.09 25.79
N ARG A 52 -8.38 -5.08 25.05
CA ARG A 52 -7.01 -5.02 24.51
C ARG A 52 -7.00 -4.31 23.15
N PRO A 53 -6.23 -3.22 23.00
CA PRO A 53 -6.02 -2.45 21.77
C PRO A 53 -5.72 -3.19 20.48
N LYS A 54 -5.00 -4.30 20.59
CA LYS A 54 -4.36 -5.00 19.48
C LYS A 54 -4.89 -6.43 19.52
N TYR A 55 -5.83 -6.70 18.63
CA TYR A 55 -6.38 -8.02 18.39
C TYR A 55 -6.30 -8.32 16.91
N VAL A 56 -6.42 -9.60 16.57
CA VAL A 56 -6.42 -10.03 15.17
C VAL A 56 -7.75 -9.61 14.56
N LEU A 57 -7.71 -8.66 13.63
CA LEU A 57 -8.88 -8.26 12.86
C LEU A 57 -8.92 -9.13 11.59
N PRO A 58 -9.93 -10.01 11.43
CA PRO A 58 -10.08 -10.78 10.20
C PRO A 58 -10.48 -9.82 9.07
N MET A 59 -9.53 -9.51 8.20
CA MET A 59 -9.76 -8.66 7.04
C MET A 59 -10.28 -9.51 5.88
N GLN A 60 -11.51 -9.26 5.45
CA GLN A 60 -12.14 -9.94 4.31
C GLN A 60 -11.38 -9.73 2.99
N TYR A 61 -10.55 -8.67 2.89
CA TYR A 61 -9.85 -8.33 1.66
C TYR A 61 -8.48 -8.99 1.46
N VAL A 62 -8.04 -9.86 2.38
CA VAL A 62 -6.71 -10.50 2.30
C VAL A 62 -6.53 -11.29 1.00
N GLY A 63 -7.57 -11.97 0.51
CA GLY A 63 -7.52 -12.67 -0.78
C GLY A 63 -7.23 -11.75 -1.96
N PHE A 64 -7.84 -10.55 -1.98
CA PHE A 64 -7.59 -9.55 -3.02
C PHE A 64 -6.19 -8.94 -2.90
N MET A 65 -5.68 -8.76 -1.68
CA MET A 65 -4.31 -8.31 -1.44
C MET A 65 -3.29 -9.30 -2.01
N MET A 66 -3.50 -10.61 -1.82
CA MET A 66 -2.63 -11.65 -2.38
C MET A 66 -2.67 -11.67 -3.91
N MET A 67 -3.85 -11.47 -4.51
CA MET A 67 -3.98 -11.34 -5.96
C MET A 67 -3.20 -10.14 -6.50
N PHE A 68 -3.29 -8.98 -5.83
CA PHE A 68 -2.52 -7.80 -6.18
C PHE A 68 -1.01 -8.05 -6.09
N LEU A 69 -0.55 -8.62 -4.98
CA LEU A 69 0.87 -8.92 -4.73
C LEU A 69 1.45 -9.88 -5.78
N GLY A 70 0.67 -10.85 -6.25
CA GLY A 70 1.09 -11.77 -7.30
C GLY A 70 1.16 -11.13 -8.69
N CYS A 71 0.27 -10.17 -8.96
CA CYS A 71 0.18 -9.48 -10.25
C CYS A 71 1.20 -8.35 -10.40
N GLU A 72 1.45 -7.59 -9.33
CA GLU A 72 2.36 -6.43 -9.30
C GLU A 72 3.72 -6.68 -9.97
N PRO A 73 4.52 -7.72 -9.60
CA PRO A 73 5.83 -7.92 -10.20
C PRO A 73 5.75 -8.19 -11.71
N ILE A 74 4.67 -8.82 -12.18
CA ILE A 74 4.44 -9.05 -13.61
C ILE A 74 4.25 -7.70 -14.30
N VAL A 75 3.37 -6.84 -13.79
CA VAL A 75 3.13 -5.50 -14.35
C VAL A 75 4.40 -4.65 -14.36
N VAL A 76 5.21 -4.72 -13.31
CA VAL A 76 6.51 -4.01 -13.23
C VAL A 76 7.46 -4.49 -14.34
N LEU A 77 7.56 -5.80 -14.57
CA LEU A 77 8.37 -6.35 -15.67
C LEU A 77 7.85 -5.90 -17.04
N LEU A 78 6.52 -5.88 -17.24
CA LEU A 78 5.92 -5.37 -18.47
C LEU A 78 6.25 -3.89 -18.69
N PHE A 79 6.23 -3.08 -17.62
CA PHE A 79 6.56 -1.67 -17.69
C PHE A 79 8.03 -1.44 -18.08
N ILE A 80 8.96 -2.24 -17.53
CA ILE A 80 10.39 -2.17 -17.87
C ILE A 80 10.63 -2.52 -19.35
N LEU A 81 9.89 -3.52 -19.87
CA LEU A 81 10.02 -3.99 -21.24
C LEU A 81 9.25 -3.14 -22.26
N SER A 82 8.33 -2.29 -21.81
CA SER A 82 7.49 -1.43 -22.66
C SER A 82 8.24 -0.63 -23.74
N PRO A 83 9.46 -0.10 -23.51
CA PRO A 83 10.19 0.66 -24.53
C PRO A 83 10.68 -0.19 -25.71
N LEU A 84 10.77 -1.52 -25.55
CA LEU A 84 11.25 -2.43 -26.59
C LEU A 84 10.10 -2.79 -27.53
N ARG A 85 10.13 -2.25 -28.76
CA ARG A 85 9.12 -2.56 -29.79
C ARG A 85 9.03 -4.05 -30.13
N GLU A 86 10.17 -4.74 -30.13
CA GLU A 86 10.23 -6.20 -30.37
C GLU A 86 9.54 -7.01 -29.26
N ALA A 87 9.36 -6.43 -28.07
CA ALA A 87 8.70 -7.08 -26.95
C ALA A 87 7.17 -6.90 -26.97
N ILE A 88 6.59 -6.07 -27.85
CA ILE A 88 5.14 -5.84 -27.96
C ILE A 88 4.33 -7.15 -28.07
N PRO A 89 4.65 -8.12 -28.96
CA PRO A 89 3.89 -9.36 -29.04
C PRO A 89 3.97 -10.18 -27.74
N LEU A 90 5.13 -10.19 -27.08
CA LEU A 90 5.32 -10.86 -25.79
C LEU A 90 4.51 -10.17 -24.68
N LEU A 91 4.53 -8.84 -24.62
CA LEU A 91 3.77 -8.02 -23.68
C LEU A 91 2.26 -8.31 -23.81
N LEU A 92 1.74 -8.31 -25.04
CA LEU A 92 0.33 -8.62 -25.31
C LEU A 92 -0.03 -10.05 -24.91
N LEU A 93 0.83 -11.02 -25.22
CA LEU A 93 0.63 -12.41 -24.82
C LEU A 93 0.61 -12.58 -23.30
N THR A 94 1.54 -11.95 -22.59
CA THR A 94 1.58 -11.99 -21.12
C THR A 94 0.35 -11.35 -20.49
N LEU A 95 -0.14 -10.24 -21.04
CA LEU A 95 -1.34 -9.57 -20.55
C LEU A 95 -2.58 -10.44 -20.79
N LEU A 96 -2.64 -11.13 -21.93
CA LEU A 96 -3.71 -12.07 -22.25
C LEU A 96 -3.69 -13.29 -21.31
N MET A 97 -2.52 -13.82 -20.99
CA MET A 97 -2.35 -14.94 -20.03
C MET A 97 -2.69 -14.54 -18.59
N LEU A 98 -2.58 -13.26 -18.25
CA LEU A 98 -2.91 -12.73 -16.92
C LEU A 98 -4.43 -12.74 -16.66
N ILE A 99 -5.25 -12.53 -17.69
CA ILE A 99 -6.72 -12.45 -17.59
C ILE A 99 -7.35 -13.68 -16.92
N PRO A 100 -7.11 -14.94 -17.38
CA PRO A 100 -7.71 -16.11 -16.75
C PRO A 100 -7.21 -16.32 -15.30
N ALA A 101 -5.94 -16.01 -15.02
CA ALA A 101 -5.39 -16.11 -13.68
C ALA A 101 -6.07 -15.11 -12.72
N LEU A 102 -6.20 -13.85 -13.14
CA LEU A 102 -6.91 -12.83 -12.37
C LEU A 102 -8.38 -13.18 -12.14
N TYR A 103 -9.06 -13.68 -13.18
CA TYR A 103 -10.46 -14.07 -13.06
C TYR A 103 -10.65 -15.19 -12.01
N TYR A 104 -9.81 -16.22 -12.06
CA TYR A 104 -9.87 -17.33 -11.10
C TYR A 104 -9.53 -16.86 -9.68
N SER A 105 -8.45 -16.10 -9.51
CA SER A 105 -8.05 -15.55 -8.20
C SER A 105 -9.11 -14.62 -7.62
N TYR A 106 -9.76 -13.80 -8.44
CA TYR A 106 -10.87 -12.93 -8.02
C TYR A 106 -12.05 -13.75 -7.51
N ARG A 107 -12.49 -14.77 -8.28
CA ARG A 107 -13.58 -15.67 -7.88
C ARG A 107 -13.30 -16.34 -6.54
N PHE A 108 -12.09 -16.88 -6.38
CA PHE A 108 -11.67 -17.53 -5.14
C PHE A 108 -11.63 -16.55 -3.96
N ALA A 109 -11.07 -15.36 -4.15
CA ALA A 109 -11.02 -14.32 -3.11
C ALA A 109 -12.43 -13.84 -2.72
N TYR A 110 -13.33 -13.71 -3.70
CA TYR A 110 -14.73 -13.33 -3.47
C TYR A 110 -15.48 -14.39 -2.66
N GLU A 111 -15.31 -15.68 -3.01
CA GLU A 111 -15.89 -16.79 -2.27
C GLU A 111 -15.32 -16.88 -0.84
N ALA A 112 -14.02 -16.66 -0.65
CA ALA A 112 -13.43 -16.62 0.69
C ALA A 112 -13.91 -15.43 1.53
N ALA A 113 -14.21 -14.29 0.91
CA ALA A 113 -14.65 -13.08 1.60
C ALA A 113 -16.15 -13.08 1.95
N TYR A 114 -16.99 -13.60 1.04
CA TYR A 114 -18.45 -13.48 1.10
C TYR A 114 -19.21 -14.80 0.95
N GLY A 115 -18.54 -15.89 0.54
CA GLY A 115 -19.18 -17.18 0.22
C GLY A 115 -19.56 -18.03 1.45
N GLY A 116 -19.35 -17.52 2.66
CA GLY A 116 -19.61 -18.24 3.92
C GLY A 116 -21.05 -18.25 4.42
N GLU A 117 -22.05 -17.83 3.64
CA GLU A 117 -23.45 -17.80 4.11
C GLU A 117 -24.36 -18.93 3.59
N TYR A 118 -23.93 -19.80 2.66
CA TYR A 118 -24.73 -20.97 2.24
C TYR A 118 -23.89 -22.12 1.66
N ALA A 119 -22.96 -22.68 2.43
CA ALA A 119 -22.28 -23.95 2.11
C ALA A 119 -22.29 -24.87 3.34
#